data_AF-A0A8K0UUH7-F1
#
_entry.id   AF-A0A8K0UUH7-F1
#
_cell.length_a   1.000
_cell.length_b   1.000
_cell.length_c   1.000
_cell.angle_alpha   90.00
_cell.angle_beta   90.00
_cell.angle_gamma   90.00
#
_symmetry.space_group_name_H-M   'P 1'
#
loop_
_entity.id
_entity.type
_entity.pdbx_description
1 polymer ?
#
loop_
_entity_poly.entity_id
_entity_poly.type
_entity_poly.pdbx_seq_one_letter_code
_entity_poly.pdbx_strand_id
1 'polypeptide(L)'
;MVLKFTSEEKVLAEAGAYDFLEFLQGSVIPKLYGVFCGETPDRKELLCLVMERFGTRLNHPFRTLKTAEKAKILDKLVAIHDCGLHHLDFAERNVLYDGSDYRITDFGFVEEHLSMCSWSYRFCDHVGQDHAETEDPTMKCGYIRRDAMGTLFWHDAKLYIGREFWVSRSDNLPAIYHQSIRRVSCNYDAEYRNRGPSTPRHQILRDYSRKIEQ
;
A
#
# COMPACT_ATOMS: atom_id res chain seq x y z
N MET A 1 -24.35 2.26 5.76
CA MET A 1 -23.76 3.58 6.02
C MET A 1 -22.66 3.47 7.07
N VAL A 2 -21.62 4.29 6.95
CA VAL A 2 -20.51 4.47 7.89
C VAL A 2 -20.43 5.95 8.28
N LEU A 3 -20.17 6.23 9.55
CA LEU A 3 -19.85 7.56 10.04
C LEU A 3 -18.37 7.57 10.46
N LYS A 4 -17.56 8.43 9.85
CA LYS A 4 -16.14 8.57 10.18
C LYS A 4 -15.92 9.91 10.87
N PHE A 5 -15.51 9.83 12.14
CA PHE A 5 -15.14 10.99 12.95
C PHE A 5 -13.61 11.10 13.00
N THR A 6 -13.09 12.29 12.73
CA THR A 6 -11.66 12.61 12.79
C THR A 6 -11.51 14.13 12.97
N SER A 7 -10.28 14.66 12.89
CA SER A 7 -10.09 16.12 12.94
C SER A 7 -10.75 16.81 11.75
N GLU A 8 -11.18 18.06 11.93
CA GLU A 8 -11.76 18.88 10.87
C GLU A 8 -10.89 18.92 9.61
N GLU A 9 -9.59 19.20 9.77
CA GLU A 9 -8.61 19.19 8.68
C GLU A 9 -8.65 17.88 7.87
N LYS A 10 -8.73 16.73 8.55
CA LYS A 10 -8.77 15.42 7.89
C LYS A 10 -10.11 15.15 7.22
N VAL A 11 -11.22 15.58 7.82
CA VAL A 11 -12.55 15.46 7.20
C VAL A 11 -12.59 16.27 5.91
N LEU A 12 -12.11 17.50 5.93
CA LEU A 12 -12.13 18.39 4.76
C LEU A 12 -11.17 17.88 3.67
N ALA A 13 -9.95 17.46 4.03
CA ALA A 13 -8.99 16.89 3.07
C ALA A 13 -9.55 15.62 2.40
N GLU A 14 -10.11 14.71 3.18
CA GLU A 14 -10.69 13.47 2.65
C GLU A 14 -11.94 13.74 1.81
N ALA A 15 -12.83 14.64 2.24
CA ALA A 15 -14.00 15.05 1.45
C ALA A 15 -13.57 15.61 0.08
N GLY A 16 -12.57 16.50 0.05
CA GLY A 16 -12.02 17.05 -1.19
C GLY A 16 -11.45 15.97 -2.11
N ALA A 17 -10.80 14.93 -1.56
CA ALA A 17 -10.33 13.80 -2.34
C ALA A 17 -11.49 12.97 -2.93
N TYR A 18 -12.58 12.77 -2.18
CA TYR A 18 -13.78 12.10 -2.69
C TYR A 18 -14.47 12.90 -3.80
N ASP A 19 -14.54 14.23 -3.67
CA ASP A 19 -15.08 15.12 -4.71
C ASP A 19 -14.21 15.07 -5.98
N PHE A 20 -12.89 15.10 -5.82
CA PHE A 20 -11.94 14.97 -6.93
C PHE A 20 -12.04 13.60 -7.65
N LEU A 21 -12.40 12.55 -6.91
CA LEU A 21 -12.53 11.18 -7.41
C LEU A 21 -14.01 10.77 -7.65
N GLU A 22 -14.91 11.72 -7.96
CA GLU A 22 -16.36 11.48 -8.10
C GLU A 22 -16.67 10.28 -9.01
N PHE A 23 -16.02 10.19 -10.17
CA PHE A 23 -16.24 9.12 -11.16
C PHE A 23 -15.84 7.71 -10.66
N LEU A 24 -15.02 7.63 -9.62
CA LEU A 24 -14.54 6.37 -9.03
C LEU A 24 -15.43 5.88 -7.88
N GLN A 25 -16.35 6.72 -7.39
CA GLN A 25 -17.21 6.39 -6.27
C GLN A 25 -18.20 5.27 -6.60
N GLY A 26 -18.31 4.30 -5.69
CA GLY A 26 -19.17 3.13 -5.84
C GLY A 26 -18.56 2.00 -6.68
N SER A 27 -17.35 2.16 -7.21
CA SER A 27 -16.66 1.12 -8.00
C SER A 27 -15.23 0.87 -7.49
N VAL A 28 -14.41 1.90 -7.43
CA VAL A 28 -13.01 1.84 -6.97
C VAL A 28 -12.91 2.28 -5.51
N ILE A 29 -13.70 3.29 -5.13
CA ILE A 29 -13.75 3.84 -3.76
C ILE A 29 -15.21 3.82 -3.25
N PRO A 30 -15.46 3.83 -1.93
CA PRO A 30 -16.82 3.98 -1.39
C PRO A 30 -17.51 5.25 -1.86
N LYS A 31 -18.84 5.30 -1.86
CA LYS A 31 -19.54 6.59 -2.05
C LYS A 31 -19.43 7.48 -0.81
N LEU A 32 -19.15 8.76 -1.02
CA LEU A 32 -19.34 9.82 -0.03
C LEU A 32 -20.73 10.41 -0.23
N TYR A 33 -21.55 10.38 0.82
CA TYR A 33 -22.89 10.99 0.82
C TYR A 33 -22.86 12.45 1.31
N GLY A 34 -21.79 12.85 1.99
CA GLY A 34 -21.54 14.23 2.40
C GLY A 34 -20.77 14.35 3.70
N VAL A 35 -20.49 15.59 4.09
CA VAL A 35 -19.95 15.98 5.39
C VAL A 35 -21.10 16.49 6.26
N PHE A 36 -21.22 15.98 7.47
CA PHE A 36 -22.17 16.47 8.46
C PHE A 36 -21.42 17.23 9.55
N CYS A 37 -22.00 18.36 9.97
CA CYS A 37 -21.55 19.12 11.12
C CYS A 37 -22.59 18.98 12.24
N GLY A 38 -22.11 18.61 13.43
CA GLY A 38 -22.87 18.64 14.67
C GLY A 38 -22.16 19.46 15.73
N GLU A 39 -22.82 19.65 16.86
CA GLU A 39 -22.27 20.36 18.01
C GLU A 39 -22.27 19.43 19.23
N THR A 40 -21.15 19.37 19.94
CA THR A 40 -21.05 18.65 21.22
C THR A 40 -21.67 19.45 22.37
N PRO A 41 -21.97 18.83 23.53
CA PRO A 41 -22.52 19.57 24.68
C PRO A 41 -21.65 20.73 25.17
N ASP A 42 -20.33 20.68 24.92
CA ASP A 42 -19.37 21.74 25.22
C ASP A 42 -19.21 22.78 24.07
N ARG A 43 -20.14 22.79 23.11
CA ARG A 43 -20.20 23.73 21.98
C ARG A 43 -19.01 23.65 21.02
N LYS A 44 -18.41 22.47 20.87
CA LYS A 44 -17.39 22.23 19.85
C LYS A 44 -18.04 21.65 18.61
N GLU A 45 -17.61 22.13 17.46
CA GLU A 45 -18.02 21.55 16.18
C GLU A 45 -17.44 20.14 16.04
N LEU A 46 -18.30 19.22 15.61
CA LEU A 46 -17.97 17.84 15.33
C LEU A 46 -18.32 17.56 13.87
N LEU A 47 -17.30 17.40 13.04
CA LEU A 47 -17.46 16.99 11.66
C LEU A 47 -17.40 15.47 11.51
N CYS A 48 -18.20 14.93 10.60
CA CYS A 48 -18.09 13.54 10.18
C CYS A 48 -18.36 13.34 8.70
N LEU A 49 -17.70 12.34 8.12
CA LEU A 49 -18.02 11.86 6.78
C LEU A 49 -19.12 10.82 6.87
N VAL A 50 -20.14 10.96 6.02
CA VAL A 50 -21.20 9.98 5.86
C VAL A 50 -20.95 9.20 4.58
N MET A 51 -20.65 7.92 4.71
CA MET A 51 -20.10 7.12 3.61
C MET A 51 -20.88 5.82 3.41
N GLU A 52 -20.72 5.25 2.23
CA GLU A 52 -21.17 3.90 1.92
C GLU A 52 -20.58 2.87 2.89
N ARG A 53 -21.41 1.90 3.31
CA ARG A 53 -20.91 0.71 4.00
C ARG A 53 -20.61 -0.33 2.94
N PHE A 54 -19.32 -0.56 2.68
CA PHE A 54 -18.86 -1.55 1.73
C PHE A 54 -17.94 -2.57 2.42
N GLY A 55 -18.33 -3.83 2.40
CA GLY A 55 -17.51 -4.95 2.87
C GLY A 55 -16.92 -4.80 4.28
N THR A 56 -15.77 -5.44 4.47
CA THR A 56 -14.91 -5.31 5.66
C THR A 56 -13.47 -5.08 5.24
N ARG A 57 -12.68 -4.42 6.09
CA ARG A 57 -11.24 -4.19 5.82
C ARG A 57 -10.48 -5.51 5.72
N LEU A 58 -9.40 -5.54 4.93
CA LEU A 58 -8.48 -6.66 4.95
C LEU A 58 -7.79 -6.73 6.33
N ASN A 59 -7.86 -7.92 6.94
CA ASN A 59 -7.29 -8.19 8.27
C ASN A 59 -6.05 -9.10 8.20
N HIS A 60 -5.55 -9.37 7.00
CA HIS A 60 -4.34 -10.16 6.76
C HIS A 60 -3.42 -9.42 5.78
N PRO A 61 -2.11 -9.63 5.85
CA PRO A 61 -1.15 -8.89 5.03
C PRO A 61 -1.32 -9.12 3.53
N PHE A 62 -1.04 -8.11 2.69
CA PHE A 62 -1.15 -8.21 1.23
C PHE A 62 -0.37 -9.40 0.67
N ARG A 63 0.83 -9.68 1.21
CA ARG A 63 1.67 -10.82 0.81
C ARG A 63 0.97 -12.18 0.87
N THR A 64 -0.08 -12.32 1.68
CA THR A 64 -0.84 -13.56 1.84
C THR A 64 -1.97 -13.72 0.83
N LEU A 65 -2.33 -12.66 0.11
CA LEU A 65 -3.31 -12.69 -0.97
C LEU A 65 -2.78 -13.44 -2.18
N LYS A 66 -3.69 -14.03 -2.96
CA LYS A 66 -3.35 -14.59 -4.28
C LYS A 66 -2.95 -13.46 -5.22
N THR A 67 -2.09 -13.77 -6.20
CA THR A 67 -1.62 -12.78 -7.20
C THR A 67 -2.78 -12.09 -7.93
N ALA A 68 -3.85 -12.83 -8.25
CA ALA A 68 -5.05 -12.26 -8.87
C ALA A 68 -5.80 -11.26 -7.98
N GLU A 69 -5.79 -11.45 -6.66
CA GLU A 69 -6.42 -10.52 -5.71
C GLU A 69 -5.57 -9.25 -5.58
N LYS A 70 -4.24 -9.41 -5.47
CA LYS A 70 -3.29 -8.29 -5.49
C LYS A 70 -3.44 -7.44 -6.76
N ALA A 71 -3.56 -8.09 -7.92
CA ALA A 71 -3.77 -7.41 -9.20
C ALA A 71 -5.00 -6.50 -9.18
N LYS A 72 -6.14 -7.02 -8.72
CA LYS A 72 -7.39 -6.24 -8.64
C LYS A 72 -7.26 -5.01 -7.74
N ILE A 73 -6.59 -5.16 -6.60
CA ILE A 73 -6.37 -4.05 -5.66
C ILE A 73 -5.43 -3.01 -6.28
N LEU A 74 -4.35 -3.45 -6.92
CA LEU A 74 -3.38 -2.55 -7.55
C LEU A 74 -3.96 -1.82 -8.77
N ASP A 75 -4.78 -2.47 -9.59
CA ASP A 75 -5.47 -1.79 -10.69
C ASP A 75 -6.48 -0.73 -10.18
N LYS A 76 -7.09 -0.95 -9.01
CA LYS A 76 -7.90 0.09 -8.34
C LYS A 76 -7.04 1.25 -7.84
N LEU A 77 -5.83 0.98 -7.35
CA LEU A 77 -4.87 2.02 -6.99
C LEU A 77 -4.39 2.82 -8.22
N VAL A 78 -4.16 2.13 -9.34
CA VAL A 78 -3.83 2.76 -10.63
C VAL A 78 -4.97 3.66 -11.10
N ALA A 79 -6.24 3.23 -10.99
CA ALA A 79 -7.38 4.07 -11.37
C ALA A 79 -7.44 5.39 -10.56
N ILE A 80 -7.14 5.36 -9.26
CA ILE A 80 -7.03 6.58 -8.43
C ILE A 80 -5.86 7.44 -8.90
N HIS A 81 -4.73 6.79 -9.21
CA HIS A 81 -3.52 7.44 -9.67
C HIS A 81 -3.68 8.13 -11.03
N ASP A 82 -4.42 7.54 -11.96
CA ASP A 82 -4.72 8.10 -13.28
C ASP A 82 -5.57 9.38 -13.19
N CYS A 83 -6.34 9.55 -12.12
CA CYS A 83 -7.02 10.81 -11.84
C CYS A 83 -6.06 11.92 -11.36
N GLY A 84 -4.82 11.58 -11.01
CA GLY A 84 -3.82 12.53 -10.50
C GLY A 84 -3.74 12.58 -8.97
N LEU A 85 -4.15 11.54 -8.25
CA LEU A 85 -3.95 11.44 -6.80
C LEU A 85 -3.12 10.22 -6.42
N HIS A 86 -2.19 10.42 -5.49
CA HIS A 86 -1.46 9.33 -4.85
C HIS A 86 -1.96 9.07 -3.43
N HIS A 87 -2.34 7.83 -3.12
CA HIS A 87 -2.75 7.42 -1.78
C HIS A 87 -1.52 7.16 -0.91
N LEU A 88 -1.19 8.09 0.00
CA LEU A 88 0.03 8.00 0.81
C LEU A 88 -0.05 6.96 1.93
N ASP A 89 -1.26 6.56 2.32
CA ASP A 89 -1.48 5.52 3.34
C ASP A 89 -2.05 4.21 2.76
N PHE A 90 -1.49 3.73 1.65
CA PHE A 90 -1.93 2.47 1.04
C PHE A 90 -1.51 1.26 1.90
N ALA A 91 -2.47 0.71 2.64
CA ALA A 91 -2.29 -0.41 3.57
C ALA A 91 -3.53 -1.30 3.61
N GLU A 92 -3.41 -2.52 4.14
CA GLU A 92 -4.50 -3.52 4.18
C GLU A 92 -5.74 -2.99 4.92
N ARG A 93 -5.53 -2.20 5.97
CA ARG A 93 -6.62 -1.56 6.74
C ARG A 93 -7.47 -0.60 5.90
N ASN A 94 -6.93 -0.11 4.79
CA ASN A 94 -7.52 0.87 3.87
C ASN A 94 -8.01 0.21 2.57
N VAL A 95 -8.09 -1.12 2.55
CA VAL A 95 -8.72 -1.90 1.47
C VAL A 95 -9.90 -2.67 2.03
N LEU A 96 -11.08 -2.45 1.46
CA LEU A 96 -12.34 -3.09 1.82
C LEU A 96 -12.64 -4.23 0.84
N TYR A 97 -13.24 -5.32 1.33
CA TYR A 97 -13.67 -6.46 0.54
C TYR A 97 -15.07 -6.92 0.97
N ASP A 98 -15.99 -7.09 0.01
CA ASP A 98 -17.38 -7.48 0.27
C ASP A 98 -17.68 -8.98 0.04
N GLY A 99 -16.67 -9.76 -0.37
CA GLY A 99 -16.83 -11.14 -0.80
C GLY A 99 -16.76 -11.33 -2.32
N SER A 100 -16.77 -10.23 -3.09
CA SER A 100 -16.73 -10.25 -4.55
C SER A 100 -15.75 -9.23 -5.14
N ASP A 101 -15.70 -8.01 -4.59
CA ASP A 101 -14.89 -6.92 -5.11
C ASP A 101 -14.17 -6.14 -3.98
N TYR A 102 -13.16 -5.38 -4.38
CA TYR A 102 -12.34 -4.56 -3.48
C TYR A 102 -12.64 -3.07 -3.64
N ARG A 103 -12.43 -2.27 -2.61
CA ARG A 103 -12.41 -0.80 -2.71
C ARG A 103 -11.35 -0.19 -1.82
N ILE A 104 -10.77 0.92 -2.24
CA ILE A 104 -9.78 1.67 -1.47
C ILE A 104 -10.49 2.79 -0.71
N THR A 105 -10.12 3.02 0.55
CA THR A 105 -10.72 4.01 1.45
C THR A 105 -9.64 4.73 2.25
N ASP A 106 -10.04 5.75 3.02
CA ASP A 106 -9.16 6.53 3.92
C ASP A 106 -8.23 7.51 3.20
N PHE A 107 -8.83 8.44 2.46
CA PHE A 107 -8.12 9.48 1.70
C PHE A 107 -7.72 10.69 2.55
N GLY A 108 -7.60 10.52 3.87
CA GLY A 108 -7.12 11.59 4.77
C GLY A 108 -5.64 11.94 4.57
N PHE A 109 -4.91 11.12 3.80
CA PHE A 109 -3.52 11.34 3.42
C PHE A 109 -3.31 11.03 1.94
N VAL A 110 -3.45 12.07 1.11
CA VAL A 110 -3.24 12.02 -0.34
C VAL A 110 -2.29 13.13 -0.77
N GLU A 111 -1.65 12.93 -1.92
CA GLU A 111 -0.82 13.93 -2.59
C GLU A 111 -1.25 14.06 -4.05
N GLU A 112 -1.26 15.27 -4.59
CA GLU A 112 -1.48 15.49 -6.01
C GLU A 112 -0.31 14.91 -6.83
N HIS A 113 -0.64 14.11 -7.83
CA HIS A 113 0.30 13.57 -8.79
C HIS A 113 0.33 14.44 -10.05
N LEU A 114 1.03 15.57 -9.99
CA LEU A 114 1.00 16.64 -10.99
C LEU A 114 1.84 16.38 -12.27
N SER A 115 2.40 15.19 -12.46
CA SER A 115 3.32 14.91 -13.56
C SER A 115 2.69 14.14 -14.70
N MET A 116 3.29 14.21 -15.89
CA MET A 116 3.02 13.34 -17.05
C MET A 116 3.33 11.89 -16.71
N CYS A 117 2.50 11.28 -15.86
CA CYS A 117 2.59 9.87 -15.57
C CYS A 117 2.34 9.09 -16.85
N SER A 118 3.23 8.16 -17.15
CA SER A 118 3.12 7.25 -18.29
C SER A 118 2.86 5.82 -17.81
N TRP A 119 2.37 5.67 -16.57
CA TRP A 119 1.94 4.36 -16.08
C TRP A 119 0.81 3.86 -16.97
N SER A 120 1.00 2.68 -17.54
CA SER A 120 -0.02 2.00 -18.37
C SER A 120 -0.03 0.49 -18.14
N TYR A 121 0.76 0.01 -17.18
CA TYR A 121 0.81 -1.38 -16.77
C TYR A 121 -0.48 -1.76 -16.04
N ARG A 122 -1.16 -2.81 -16.52
CA ARG A 122 -2.40 -3.35 -15.94
C ARG A 122 -2.11 -4.64 -15.22
N PHE A 123 -2.13 -4.64 -13.89
CA PHE A 123 -1.74 -5.80 -13.09
C PHE A 123 -2.57 -7.05 -13.40
N CYS A 124 -3.85 -6.91 -13.74
CA CYS A 124 -4.70 -8.05 -14.11
C CYS A 124 -4.23 -8.78 -15.40
N ASP A 125 -3.53 -8.11 -16.31
CA ASP A 125 -3.01 -8.71 -17.54
C ASP A 125 -1.73 -9.53 -17.29
N HIS A 126 -1.13 -9.38 -16.10
CA HIS A 126 0.16 -9.98 -15.72
C HIS A 126 0.05 -10.91 -14.50
N VAL A 127 -1.15 -11.44 -14.20
CA VAL A 127 -1.35 -12.38 -13.10
C VAL A 127 -0.48 -13.63 -13.29
N GLY A 128 0.38 -13.90 -12.30
CA GLY A 128 1.29 -15.05 -12.31
C GLY A 128 2.69 -14.73 -12.85
N GLN A 129 2.90 -13.52 -13.40
CA GLN A 129 4.24 -13.02 -13.63
C GLN A 129 4.84 -12.58 -12.29
N ASP A 130 6.01 -13.13 -11.98
CA ASP A 130 6.67 -12.93 -10.70
C ASP A 130 7.76 -11.87 -10.76
N HIS A 131 8.11 -11.34 -11.92
CA HIS A 131 9.15 -10.34 -12.07
C HIS A 131 8.65 -9.04 -12.69
N ALA A 132 9.20 -7.93 -12.21
CA ALA A 132 9.02 -6.61 -12.82
C ALA A 132 10.08 -6.42 -13.92
N GLU A 133 9.65 -6.22 -15.17
CA GLU A 133 10.54 -5.79 -16.24
C GLU A 133 11.04 -4.38 -15.94
N THR A 134 12.31 -4.23 -15.55
CA THR A 134 12.85 -2.97 -15.02
C THR A 134 12.90 -1.85 -16.05
N GLU A 135 12.86 -2.19 -17.33
CA GLU A 135 12.91 -1.28 -18.47
C GLU A 135 11.55 -1.15 -19.19
N ASP A 136 10.48 -1.74 -18.65
CA ASP A 136 9.15 -1.64 -19.24
C ASP A 136 8.71 -0.17 -19.30
N PRO A 137 8.47 0.38 -20.51
CA PRO A 137 8.09 1.78 -20.66
C PRO A 137 6.72 2.10 -20.03
N THR A 138 5.91 1.09 -19.71
CA THR A 138 4.61 1.21 -19.06
C THR A 138 4.69 1.33 -17.53
N MET A 139 5.88 1.13 -16.94
CA MET A 139 6.11 1.04 -15.49
C MET A 139 6.95 2.20 -14.92
N LYS A 140 6.71 3.44 -15.37
CA LYS A 140 7.59 4.60 -15.06
C LYS A 140 7.26 5.36 -13.76
N CYS A 141 6.13 5.07 -13.11
CA CYS A 141 5.76 5.73 -11.86
C CYS A 141 6.37 5.04 -10.64
N GLY A 142 7.23 5.77 -9.91
CA GLY A 142 7.87 5.27 -8.69
C GLY A 142 6.89 4.96 -7.55
N TYR A 143 5.78 5.69 -7.48
CA TYR A 143 4.76 5.50 -6.44
C TYR A 143 4.03 4.16 -6.60
N ILE A 144 3.43 3.91 -7.77
CA ILE A 144 2.75 2.64 -8.05
C ILE A 144 3.71 1.46 -7.97
N ARG A 145 4.93 1.62 -8.50
CA ARG A 145 5.97 0.58 -8.41
C ARG A 145 6.29 0.24 -6.95
N ARG A 146 6.49 1.24 -6.09
CA ARG A 146 6.74 1.04 -4.66
C ARG A 146 5.61 0.26 -4.00
N ASP A 147 4.37 0.66 -4.26
CA ASP A 147 3.21 0.05 -3.61
C ASP A 147 2.99 -1.39 -4.10
N ALA A 148 3.15 -1.65 -5.40
CA ALA A 148 3.13 -3.00 -5.97
C ALA A 148 4.23 -3.91 -5.40
N MET A 149 5.45 -3.40 -5.23
CA MET A 149 6.52 -4.12 -4.52
C MET A 149 6.17 -4.36 -3.05
N GLY A 150 5.54 -3.40 -2.37
CA GLY A 150 5.05 -3.53 -1.00
C GLY A 150 4.02 -4.65 -0.83
N THR A 151 3.16 -4.88 -1.83
CA THR A 151 2.21 -6.01 -1.83
C THR A 151 2.86 -7.37 -2.13
N LEU A 152 4.13 -7.38 -2.55
CA LEU A 152 4.77 -8.52 -3.21
C LEU A 152 3.91 -9.01 -4.39
N PHE A 153 3.56 -8.12 -5.31
CA PHE A 153 2.95 -8.55 -6.57
C PHE A 153 4.01 -9.27 -7.41
N TRP A 154 5.09 -8.55 -7.73
CA TRP A 154 6.32 -9.14 -8.24
C TRP A 154 7.11 -9.73 -7.07
N HIS A 155 7.37 -11.03 -7.18
CA HIS A 155 8.30 -11.75 -6.34
C HIS A 155 9.54 -11.99 -7.20
N ASP A 156 10.35 -10.95 -7.41
CA ASP A 156 11.58 -10.90 -8.25
C ASP A 156 12.66 -11.94 -7.87
N ALA A 157 12.29 -12.98 -7.11
CA ALA A 157 13.16 -13.79 -6.31
C ALA A 157 14.11 -12.86 -5.56
N LYS A 158 13.66 -11.74 -5.00
CA LYS A 158 14.51 -10.80 -4.24
C LYS A 158 14.07 -10.77 -2.78
N LEU A 159 15.02 -11.02 -1.89
CA LEU A 159 14.90 -10.92 -0.46
C LEU A 159 15.06 -9.46 -0.03
N TYR A 160 14.09 -8.99 0.74
CA TYR A 160 14.16 -7.69 1.38
C TYR A 160 14.96 -7.81 2.68
N ILE A 161 16.16 -7.21 2.74
CA ILE A 161 17.02 -7.24 3.93
C ILE A 161 17.28 -5.82 4.40
N GLY A 162 16.42 -5.29 5.29
CA GLY A 162 16.60 -3.91 5.79
C GLY A 162 15.81 -2.88 5.00
N ARG A 163 16.19 -1.59 5.09
CA ARG A 163 15.52 -0.48 4.37
C ARG A 163 16.03 -0.27 2.93
N GLU A 164 17.19 -0.83 2.59
CA GLU A 164 17.94 -0.41 1.38
C GLU A 164 18.52 -1.56 0.54
N PHE A 165 18.46 -2.82 0.99
CA PHE A 165 19.14 -3.92 0.29
C PHE A 165 18.19 -4.92 -0.35
N TRP A 166 18.46 -5.18 -1.63
CA TRP A 166 17.82 -6.20 -2.45
C TRP A 166 18.83 -7.32 -2.68
N VAL A 167 18.46 -8.55 -2.34
CA VAL A 167 19.30 -9.72 -2.60
C VAL A 167 18.52 -10.72 -3.44
N SER A 168 19.02 -11.09 -4.62
CA SER A 168 18.43 -12.20 -5.36
C SER A 168 18.47 -13.47 -4.51
N ARG A 169 17.30 -14.03 -4.20
CA ARG A 169 17.01 -15.41 -3.79
C ARG A 169 17.69 -16.33 -4.78
N SER A 170 18.94 -16.64 -4.48
CA SER A 170 19.68 -17.72 -5.08
C SER A 170 19.23 -19.03 -4.43
N ASP A 171 19.15 -20.10 -5.22
CA ASP A 171 18.99 -21.47 -4.71
C ASP A 171 20.15 -21.89 -3.78
N ASN A 172 21.25 -21.12 -3.78
CA ASN A 172 22.43 -21.33 -2.94
C ASN A 172 22.33 -20.72 -1.53
N LEU A 173 21.16 -20.19 -1.13
CA LEU A 173 20.98 -19.68 0.22
C LEU A 173 21.06 -20.81 1.26
N PRO A 174 22.02 -20.78 2.21
CA PRO A 174 22.12 -21.80 3.24
C PRO A 174 20.80 -21.93 4.00
N ALA A 175 20.35 -23.18 4.20
CA ALA A 175 19.07 -23.53 4.84
C ALA A 175 18.79 -22.74 6.14
N ILE A 176 19.85 -22.38 6.87
CA ILE A 176 19.80 -21.65 8.14
C ILE A 176 19.17 -20.25 8.04
N TYR A 177 19.18 -19.61 6.86
CA TYR A 177 18.63 -18.26 6.69
C TYR A 177 17.17 -18.26 6.24
N HIS A 178 16.63 -19.40 5.79
CA HIS A 178 15.26 -19.51 5.27
C HIS A 178 14.20 -19.17 6.35
N GLN A 179 14.49 -19.42 7.63
CA GLN A 179 13.60 -19.06 8.74
C GLN A 179 13.67 -17.56 9.10
N SER A 180 14.86 -16.95 9.01
CA SER A 180 15.08 -15.51 9.28
C SER A 180 14.49 -14.63 8.18
N ILE A 181 14.50 -15.13 6.94
CA ILE A 181 13.92 -14.51 5.74
C ILE A 181 12.40 -14.31 5.87
N ARG A 182 11.68 -15.25 6.52
CA ARG A 182 10.23 -15.14 6.74
C ARG A 182 9.83 -13.96 7.64
N ARG A 183 10.79 -13.35 8.37
CA ARG A 183 10.53 -12.28 9.34
C ARG A 183 10.86 -10.87 8.86
N VAL A 184 11.46 -10.70 7.68
CA VAL A 184 11.80 -9.36 7.17
C VAL A 184 10.72 -8.86 6.22
N SER A 185 9.51 -8.70 6.74
CA SER A 185 8.44 -7.97 6.05
C SER A 185 7.59 -7.25 7.09
N CYS A 186 7.45 -5.93 6.91
CA CYS A 186 6.70 -4.95 7.70
C CYS A 186 7.12 -4.78 9.18
N ASN A 187 8.06 -3.87 9.43
CA ASN A 187 8.09 -3.07 10.65
C ASN A 187 8.36 -1.61 10.23
N TYR A 188 7.33 -0.95 9.70
CA TYR A 188 7.26 0.51 9.75
C TYR A 188 6.28 0.84 10.87
N ASP A 189 6.84 1.31 11.99
CA ASP A 189 6.25 2.20 13.02
C ASP A 189 6.42 1.84 14.51
N ALA A 190 6.86 0.64 14.91
CA ALA A 190 6.89 0.30 16.34
C ALA A 190 8.25 0.39 17.07
N GLU A 191 9.40 0.30 16.40
CA GLU A 191 10.68 0.01 17.11
C GLU A 191 11.73 1.12 17.12
N TYR A 192 11.48 2.31 16.56
CA TYR A 192 12.54 3.34 16.48
C TYR A 192 12.71 4.21 17.73
N ARG A 193 11.99 3.94 18.83
CA ARG A 193 12.14 4.73 20.08
C ARG A 193 12.88 4.04 21.22
N ASN A 194 13.23 2.76 21.14
CA ASN A 194 13.96 2.12 22.23
C ASN A 194 14.82 0.95 21.73
N ARG A 195 16.15 1.17 21.58
CA ARG A 195 17.23 0.35 22.17
C ARG A 195 18.60 0.67 21.56
N GLY A 196 19.62 0.66 22.43
CA GLY A 196 21.04 0.67 22.10
C GLY A 196 21.55 -0.64 21.46
N PRO A 197 22.86 -0.95 21.56
CA PRO A 197 23.67 -1.34 20.41
C PRO A 197 23.54 -2.81 19.97
N SER A 198 23.74 -2.99 18.66
CA SER A 198 24.08 -4.23 17.92
C SER A 198 23.05 -5.36 17.89
N THR A 199 22.17 -5.33 16.90
CA THR A 199 21.40 -6.50 16.42
C THR A 199 22.22 -7.32 15.40
N PRO A 200 21.95 -8.65 15.25
CA PRO A 200 22.64 -9.59 14.33
C PRO A 200 22.65 -9.24 12.84
N ARG A 201 22.00 -8.14 12.45
CA ARG A 201 21.79 -7.70 11.07
C ARG A 201 23.10 -7.34 10.37
N HIS A 202 24.01 -6.66 11.07
CA HIS A 202 25.32 -6.29 10.53
C HIS A 202 26.25 -7.51 10.29
N GLN A 203 26.13 -8.55 11.11
CA GLN A 203 26.91 -9.77 10.96
C GLN A 203 26.48 -10.52 9.68
N ILE A 204 25.17 -10.67 9.48
CA ILE A 204 24.60 -11.31 8.28
C ILE A 204 25.02 -10.56 7.00
N LEU A 205 25.03 -9.22 7.02
CA LEU A 205 25.47 -8.41 5.89
C LEU A 205 26.98 -8.56 5.61
N ARG A 206 27.83 -8.58 6.65
CA ARG A 206 29.29 -8.79 6.51
C ARG A 206 29.65 -10.18 6.01
N ASP A 207 28.88 -11.20 6.39
CA ASP A 207 29.08 -12.58 5.94
C ASP A 207 28.60 -12.77 4.50
N TYR A 208 27.64 -11.95 4.05
CA TYR A 208 27.13 -11.95 2.68
C TYR A 208 28.10 -11.24 1.71
N SER A 209 28.61 -10.05 2.05
CA SER A 209 29.59 -9.32 1.21
C SER A 209 30.85 -10.14 0.92
N ARG A 210 31.37 -10.87 1.92
CA ARG A 210 32.57 -11.73 1.75
C ARG A 210 32.37 -12.92 0.81
N LYS A 211 31.13 -13.33 0.53
CA LYS A 211 30.81 -14.47 -0.34
C LYS A 211 30.51 -14.07 -1.79
N ILE A 212 30.25 -12.79 -2.05
CA ILE A 212 30.07 -12.27 -3.41
C ILE A 212 31.41 -11.94 -4.08
N GLU A 213 32.46 -11.72 -3.28
CA GLU A 213 33.82 -11.42 -3.75
C GLU A 213 34.69 -12.67 -4.01
N GLN A 214 34.11 -13.89 -3.95
CA GLN A 214 34.76 -15.17 -4.25
C GLN A 214 34.03 -15.89 -5.39
#